data_AF-A0A932GV81-F1
#
_entry.id   AF-A0A932GV81-F1
#
_cell.length_a   1.000
_cell.length_b   1.000
_cell.length_c   1.000
_cell.angle_alpha   90.00
_cell.angle_beta   90.00
_cell.angle_gamma   90.00
#
_symmetry.space_group_name_H-M   'P 1'
#
loop_
_entity.id
_entity.type
_entity.pdbx_description
1 polymer ?
#
loop_
_entity_poly.entity_id
_entity_poly.type
_entity_poly.pdbx_seq_one_letter_code
_entity_poly.pdbx_strand_id
1 'polypeptide(L)'
;DYTIVIGAAVLHDIGIHAAEQKYGSAAGKYQEIEGPPIARPILGRLGFVPAQIEEICDIIAHHHSPGKIATKNFGILYDADWLVNLKDEYDIQDRNKLSSIIDRVFLTGSGQALAREIYLPADGDLEKLSP
;
A
#
# COMPACT_ATOMS: atom_id res chain seq x y z
N ASP A 1 15.64 2.45 3.42
CA ASP A 1 15.84 1.81 4.73
C ASP A 1 14.71 0.79 4.88
N TYR A 2 15.02 -0.49 5.00
CA TYR A 2 13.97 -1.53 5.06
C TYR A 2 13.10 -1.38 6.32
N THR A 3 13.63 -0.77 7.37
CA THR A 3 12.94 -0.53 8.64
C THR A 3 11.70 0.36 8.44
N ILE A 4 11.80 1.37 7.57
CA ILE A 4 10.69 2.27 7.21
C ILE A 4 9.62 1.51 6.46
N VAL A 5 10.00 0.70 5.47
CA VAL A 5 9.05 -0.10 4.68
C VAL A 5 8.32 -1.10 5.58
N ILE A 6 9.03 -1.83 6.46
CA ILE A 6 8.40 -2.78 7.39
C ILE A 6 7.46 -2.07 8.37
N GLY A 7 7.92 -0.96 8.98
CA GLY A 7 7.10 -0.20 9.92
C GLY A 7 5.82 0.33 9.28
N ALA A 8 5.92 0.86 8.06
CA ALA A 8 4.76 1.33 7.31
C ALA A 8 3.86 0.16 6.86
N ALA A 9 4.42 -0.95 6.37
CA ALA A 9 3.63 -2.11 5.95
C ALA A 9 2.76 -2.68 7.08
N VAL A 10 3.31 -2.76 8.30
CA VAL A 10 2.56 -3.24 9.46
C VAL A 10 1.48 -2.26 9.92
N LEU A 11 1.65 -0.96 9.68
CA LEU A 11 0.84 0.09 10.32
C LEU A 11 0.04 0.97 9.35
N HIS A 12 0.12 0.80 8.03
CA HIS A 12 -0.52 1.69 7.06
C HIS A 12 -2.03 1.86 7.30
N ASP A 13 -2.72 0.76 7.57
CA ASP A 13 -4.17 0.73 7.85
C ASP A 13 -4.54 0.90 9.34
N ILE A 14 -3.59 1.28 10.21
CA ILE A 14 -3.85 1.37 11.67
C ILE A 14 -4.98 2.35 12.02
N GLY A 15 -5.29 3.28 11.10
CA GLY A 15 -6.37 4.26 11.24
C GLY A 15 -7.79 3.71 11.07
N ILE A 16 -8.00 2.50 10.53
CA ILE A 16 -9.34 1.97 10.19
C ILE A 16 -10.32 2.07 11.36
N HIS A 17 -9.99 1.47 12.51
CA HIS A 17 -10.92 1.38 13.63
C HIS A 17 -11.25 2.75 14.23
N ALA A 18 -10.26 3.65 14.27
CA ALA A 18 -10.48 5.02 14.72
C ALA A 18 -11.36 5.80 13.74
N ALA A 19 -11.17 5.59 12.43
CA ALA A 19 -11.99 6.18 11.40
C ALA A 19 -13.45 5.71 11.49
N GLU A 20 -13.68 4.41 11.66
CA GLU A 20 -15.01 3.84 11.87
C GLU A 20 -15.69 4.40 13.12
N GLN A 21 -14.97 4.45 14.25
CA GLN A 21 -15.52 4.95 15.50
C GLN A 21 -15.91 6.44 15.42
N LYS A 22 -15.09 7.27 14.75
CA LYS A 22 -15.24 8.73 14.74
C LYS A 22 -16.13 9.23 13.61
N TYR A 23 -16.11 8.56 12.46
CA TYR A 23 -16.78 9.01 11.25
C TYR A 23 -17.83 8.02 10.73
N GLY A 24 -17.95 6.83 11.33
CA GLY A 24 -18.84 5.77 10.83
C GLY A 24 -18.40 5.21 9.47
N SER A 25 -17.12 5.34 9.11
CA SER A 25 -16.60 4.97 7.78
C SER A 25 -15.13 4.61 7.85
N ALA A 26 -14.75 3.53 7.16
CA ALA A 26 -13.36 3.13 6.91
C ALA A 26 -12.76 3.77 5.65
N ALA A 27 -13.33 4.85 5.10
CA ALA A 27 -12.81 5.47 3.87
C ALA A 27 -11.36 5.95 4.06
N GLY A 28 -10.52 5.74 3.03
CA GLY A 28 -9.08 6.00 3.11
C GLY A 28 -8.69 7.38 3.64
N LYS A 29 -9.41 8.44 3.24
CA LYS A 29 -9.18 9.81 3.74
C LYS A 29 -9.25 9.93 5.28
N TYR A 30 -10.07 9.10 5.94
CA TYR A 30 -10.20 9.13 7.40
C TYR A 30 -9.11 8.28 8.06
N GLN A 31 -8.72 7.18 7.43
CA GLN A 31 -7.59 6.38 7.89
C GLN A 31 -6.30 7.19 7.86
N GLU A 32 -6.06 7.94 6.78
CA GLU A 32 -4.91 8.84 6.60
C GLU A 32 -4.84 9.93 7.70
N ILE A 33 -6.00 10.39 8.20
CA ILE A 33 -6.07 11.38 9.30
C ILE A 33 -5.77 10.73 10.65
N GLU A 34 -6.38 9.58 10.94
CA GLU A 34 -6.33 8.97 12.27
C GLU A 34 -5.11 8.06 12.47
N GLY A 35 -4.50 7.54 11.40
CA GLY A 35 -3.39 6.60 11.45
C GLY A 35 -2.10 7.15 12.08
N PRO A 36 -1.55 8.30 11.63
CA PRO A 36 -0.28 8.80 12.13
C PRO A 36 -0.24 9.08 13.64
N PRO A 37 -1.28 9.69 14.26
CA PRO A 37 -1.35 9.85 15.71
C PRO A 37 -1.28 8.53 16.51
N ILE A 38 -1.77 7.43 15.93
CA ILE A 38 -1.76 6.09 16.56
C ILE A 38 -0.41 5.39 16.35
N ALA A 39 0.15 5.47 15.14
CA ALA A 39 1.40 4.83 14.78
C ALA A 39 2.62 5.41 15.53
N ARG A 40 2.68 6.74 15.65
CA ARG A 40 3.82 7.46 16.25
C ARG A 40 4.23 6.95 17.64
N PRO A 41 3.33 6.83 18.65
CA PRO A 41 3.70 6.32 19.96
C PRO A 41 4.12 4.84 19.93
N ILE A 42 3.58 4.02 19.03
CA ILE A 42 3.97 2.61 18.88
C ILE A 42 5.43 2.53 18.41
N LEU A 43 5.76 3.24 17.33
CA LEU A 43 7.11 3.27 16.77
C LEU A 43 8.13 3.81 17.77
N GLY A 44 7.77 4.86 18.52
CA GLY A 44 8.61 5.41 19.58
C GLY A 44 8.92 4.40 20.69
N ARG A 45 7.93 3.61 21.13
CA ARG A 45 8.13 2.54 22.12
C ARG A 45 8.99 1.40 21.59
N LEU A 46 8.96 1.15 20.28
CA LEU A 46 9.78 0.15 19.61
C LEU A 46 11.21 0.62 19.30
N GLY A 47 11.55 1.88 19.61
CA GLY A 47 12.90 2.42 19.49
C GLY A 47 13.27 2.90 18.08
N PHE A 48 12.29 3.14 17.21
CA PHE A 48 12.54 3.78 15.92
C PHE A 48 13.12 5.19 16.11
N VAL A 49 14.08 5.57 15.29
CA VAL A 49 14.66 6.92 15.39
C VAL A 49 13.69 7.97 14.83
N PRO A 50 13.75 9.24 15.28
CA PRO A 50 12.79 10.26 14.89
C PRO A 50 12.58 10.39 13.37
N ALA A 51 13.65 10.35 12.57
CA ALA A 51 13.55 10.44 11.11
C ALA A 51 12.76 9.27 10.49
N GLN A 52 12.89 8.05 11.02
CA GLN A 52 12.10 6.90 10.56
C GLN A 52 10.64 7.06 10.95
N ILE A 53 10.36 7.52 12.18
CA ILE A 53 9.00 7.77 12.65
C ILE A 53 8.30 8.81 11.77
N GLU A 54 8.98 9.92 11.46
CA GLU A 54 8.43 10.95 10.58
C GLU A 54 8.06 10.36 9.20
N GLU A 55 8.98 9.65 8.54
CA GLU A 55 8.70 9.12 7.20
C GLU A 55 7.61 8.03 7.24
N ILE A 56 7.59 7.16 8.24
CA ILE A 56 6.52 6.16 8.38
C ILE A 56 5.17 6.86 8.59
N CYS A 57 5.10 7.84 9.48
CA CYS A 57 3.87 8.59 9.71
C CYS A 57 3.42 9.35 8.45
N ASP A 58 4.35 9.90 7.66
CA ASP A 58 4.03 10.59 6.41
C ASP A 58 3.53 9.62 5.33
N ILE A 59 4.08 8.40 5.28
CA ILE A 59 3.56 7.32 4.43
C ILE A 59 2.13 6.92 4.85
N ILE A 60 1.90 6.69 6.14
CA ILE A 60 0.57 6.36 6.67
C ILE A 60 -0.44 7.49 6.37
N ALA A 61 -0.02 8.74 6.43
CA ALA A 61 -0.88 9.89 6.14
C ALA A 61 -1.29 10.02 4.65
N HIS A 62 -0.68 9.27 3.74
CA HIS A 62 -0.84 9.46 2.30
C HIS A 62 -0.96 8.16 1.48
N HIS A 63 -1.08 6.99 2.11
CA HIS A 63 -1.06 5.70 1.41
C HIS A 63 -2.25 5.48 0.45
N HIS A 64 -3.37 6.20 0.61
CA HIS A 64 -4.46 6.22 -0.37
C HIS A 64 -4.38 7.42 -1.36
N SER A 65 -3.38 8.28 -1.21
CA SER A 65 -3.23 9.55 -1.92
C SER A 65 -1.91 9.60 -2.72
N PRO A 66 -1.75 8.80 -3.79
CA PRO A 66 -0.53 8.76 -4.59
C PRO A 66 -0.18 10.13 -5.16
N GLY A 67 1.12 10.44 -5.24
CA GLY A 67 1.64 11.70 -5.78
C GLY A 67 1.75 12.84 -4.76
N LYS A 68 1.32 12.64 -3.51
CA LYS A 68 1.57 13.60 -2.40
C LYS A 68 2.98 13.51 -1.86
N ILE A 69 3.52 12.30 -1.80
CA ILE A 69 4.89 12.03 -1.40
C ILE A 69 5.58 11.17 -2.45
N ALA A 70 6.87 11.40 -2.65
CA ALA A 70 7.67 10.81 -3.72
C ALA A 70 8.91 10.09 -3.18
N THR A 71 8.79 9.42 -2.03
CA THR A 71 9.89 8.62 -1.49
C THR A 71 9.88 7.22 -2.09
N LYS A 72 11.06 6.60 -2.16
CA LYS A 72 11.18 5.20 -2.62
C LYS A 72 10.43 4.25 -1.68
N ASN A 73 10.42 4.52 -0.37
CA ASN A 73 9.74 3.67 0.60
C ASN A 73 8.21 3.73 0.42
N PHE A 74 7.66 4.92 0.13
CA PHE A 74 6.24 5.07 -0.23
C PHE A 74 5.88 4.23 -1.45
N GLY A 75 6.65 4.35 -2.54
CA GLY A 75 6.38 3.60 -3.77
C GLY A 75 6.39 2.08 -3.55
N ILE A 76 7.31 1.58 -2.71
CA ILE A 76 7.37 0.15 -2.37
C ILE A 76 6.13 -0.28 -1.59
N LEU A 77 5.73 0.47 -0.57
CA LEU A 77 4.52 0.15 0.21
C LEU A 77 3.28 0.20 -0.68
N TYR A 78 3.12 1.28 -1.43
CA TYR A 78 1.96 1.52 -2.29
C TYR A 78 1.80 0.40 -3.32
N ASP A 79 2.89 -0.01 -3.97
CA ASP A 79 2.87 -1.14 -4.89
C ASP A 79 2.51 -2.45 -4.16
N ALA A 80 3.06 -2.70 -2.97
CA ALA A 80 2.78 -3.91 -2.21
C ALA A 80 1.30 -4.02 -1.79
N ASP A 81 0.67 -2.90 -1.41
CA ASP A 81 -0.76 -2.86 -1.10
C ASP A 81 -1.62 -3.10 -2.35
N TRP A 82 -1.26 -2.48 -3.48
CA TRP A 82 -1.94 -2.76 -4.75
C TRP A 82 -1.79 -4.21 -5.21
N LEU A 83 -0.66 -4.87 -4.96
CA LEU A 83 -0.47 -6.28 -5.32
C LEU A 83 -1.47 -7.23 -4.66
N VAL A 84 -2.09 -6.87 -3.54
CA VAL A 84 -3.12 -7.70 -2.90
C VAL A 84 -4.53 -7.24 -3.26
N ASN A 85 -4.74 -5.92 -3.37
CA ASN A 85 -6.07 -5.33 -3.54
C ASN A 85 -6.50 -5.19 -5.02
N LEU A 86 -5.60 -5.34 -6.00
CA LEU A 86 -5.90 -5.06 -7.41
C LEU A 86 -7.13 -5.80 -7.94
N LYS A 87 -7.30 -7.07 -7.55
CA LYS A 87 -8.41 -7.94 -7.99
C LYS A 87 -9.76 -7.55 -7.39
N ASP A 88 -9.75 -6.86 -6.26
CA ASP A 88 -10.96 -6.41 -5.57
C ASP A 88 -11.40 -5.05 -6.12
N GLU A 89 -10.47 -4.27 -6.67
CA GLU A 89 -10.70 -2.95 -7.27
C GLU A 89 -10.96 -2.96 -8.78
N TYR A 90 -10.42 -3.95 -9.51
CA TYR A 90 -10.52 -4.02 -10.96
C TYR A 90 -10.88 -5.43 -11.48
N ASP A 91 -11.60 -5.47 -12.59
CA ASP A 91 -11.79 -6.70 -13.35
C ASP A 91 -10.48 -7.14 -14.01
N ILE A 92 -9.95 -8.28 -13.55
CA ILE A 92 -8.69 -8.87 -14.01
C ILE A 92 -8.84 -9.81 -15.21
N GLN A 93 -10.06 -10.04 -15.73
CA GLN A 93 -10.27 -10.95 -16.86
C GLN A 93 -9.88 -10.32 -18.21
N ASP A 94 -10.02 -9.00 -18.35
CA ASP A 94 -9.56 -8.27 -19.55
C ASP A 94 -8.06 -7.97 -19.44
N ARG A 95 -7.24 -8.89 -20.00
CA ARG A 95 -5.78 -8.80 -19.98
C ARG A 95 -5.22 -7.50 -20.58
N ASN A 96 -5.84 -6.97 -21.63
CA ASN A 96 -5.37 -5.75 -22.28
C ASN A 96 -5.62 -4.51 -21.41
N LYS A 97 -6.83 -4.44 -20.82
CA LYS A 97 -7.18 -3.40 -19.85
C LYS A 97 -6.33 -3.50 -18.60
N LEU A 98 -6.10 -4.71 -18.10
CA LEU A 98 -5.31 -4.97 -16.91
C LEU A 98 -3.84 -4.54 -17.07
N SER A 99 -3.23 -4.77 -18.24
CA SER A 99 -1.88 -4.25 -18.54
C SER A 99 -1.82 -2.73 -18.39
N SER A 100 -2.82 -2.02 -18.95
CA SER A 100 -2.88 -0.55 -18.85
C SER A 100 -3.12 -0.06 -17.41
N ILE A 101 -3.88 -0.83 -16.62
CA ILE A 101 -4.09 -0.54 -15.20
C ILE A 101 -2.77 -0.69 -14.43
N ILE A 102 -2.03 -1.77 -14.66
CA ILE A 102 -0.75 -2.02 -13.99
C ILE A 102 0.24 -0.88 -14.27
N ASP A 103 0.36 -0.45 -15.54
CA ASP A 103 1.27 0.63 -15.93
C ASP A 103 0.91 1.99 -15.28
N ARG A 104 -0.38 2.20 -14.99
CA ARG A 104 -0.90 3.45 -14.40
C ARG A 104 -0.81 3.47 -12.88
N VAL A 105 -1.08 2.34 -12.24
CA VAL A 105 -1.28 2.25 -10.78
C VAL A 105 0.03 2.00 -10.05
N PHE A 106 0.86 1.07 -10.53
CA PHE A 106 2.11 0.73 -9.86
C PHE A 106 3.18 1.78 -10.14
N LEU A 107 3.85 2.23 -9.08
CA LEU A 107 4.79 3.34 -9.05
C LEU A 107 6.23 2.90 -9.32
N THR A 108 6.59 1.66 -8.98
CA THR A 108 7.95 1.14 -9.17
C THR A 108 8.00 0.13 -10.32
N GLY A 109 9.14 0.09 -11.03
CA GLY A 109 9.35 -0.92 -12.08
C GLY A 109 9.31 -2.36 -11.55
N SER A 110 9.74 -2.59 -10.30
CA SER A 110 9.63 -3.89 -9.64
C SER A 110 8.18 -4.27 -9.33
N GLY A 111 7.37 -3.31 -8.86
CA GLY A 111 5.95 -3.54 -8.60
C GLY A 111 5.19 -3.86 -9.88
N GLN A 112 5.45 -3.11 -10.96
CA GLN A 112 4.89 -3.39 -12.29
C GLN A 112 5.27 -4.79 -12.80
N ALA A 113 6.55 -5.17 -12.69
CA ALA A 113 7.01 -6.48 -13.12
C ALA A 113 6.32 -7.62 -12.34
N LEU A 114 6.26 -7.50 -11.01
CA LEU A 114 5.63 -8.51 -10.15
C LEU A 114 4.11 -8.58 -10.36
N ALA A 115 3.44 -7.45 -10.57
CA ALA A 115 2.02 -7.42 -10.89
C ALA A 115 1.73 -8.13 -12.22
N ARG A 116 2.59 -7.96 -13.24
CA ARG A 116 2.46 -8.68 -14.51
C ARG A 116 2.67 -10.18 -14.34
N GLU A 117 3.61 -10.60 -13.51
CA GLU A 117 3.84 -12.02 -13.21
C GLU A 117 2.60 -12.66 -12.54
N ILE A 118 2.01 -11.96 -11.56
CA ILE A 118 0.86 -12.46 -10.79
C ILE A 118 -0.43 -12.44 -11.64
N TYR A 119 -0.69 -11.34 -12.34
CA TYR A 119 -2.00 -11.09 -12.95
C TYR A 119 -2.06 -11.27 -14.47
N LEU A 120 -0.91 -11.27 -15.14
CA LEU A 120 -0.80 -11.52 -16.58
C LEU A 120 0.16 -12.68 -16.88
N PRO A 121 0.05 -13.83 -16.20
CA PRO A 121 0.93 -14.97 -16.46
C PRO A 121 0.81 -15.40 -17.92
N ALA A 122 1.90 -15.96 -18.46
CA ALA A 122 1.83 -16.63 -19.76
C ALA A 122 0.80 -17.76 -19.71
N ASP A 123 0.21 -18.11 -20.85
CA ASP A 123 -0.91 -19.07 -20.95
C ASP A 123 -0.62 -20.48 -20.40
N GLY A 124 0.61 -20.77 -19.94
CA GLY A 124 1.04 -22.01 -19.27
C GLY A 124 1.23 -21.94 -17.74
N ASP A 125 1.07 -20.77 -17.09
CA ASP A 125 1.32 -20.60 -15.64
C ASP A 125 0.03 -20.47 -14.79
N LEU A 126 -1.14 -20.56 -15.42
CA LEU A 126 -2.46 -20.37 -14.77
C LEU A 126 -2.80 -21.43 -13.71
N GLU A 127 -2.12 -22.58 -13.69
CA GLU A 127 -2.35 -23.63 -12.67
C GLU A 127 -1.82 -23.27 -11.27
N LYS A 128 -0.99 -22.23 -11.13
CA LYS A 128 -0.35 -21.88 -9.84
C LYS A 128 -1.12 -20.87 -8.98
N LEU A 129 -2.24 -20.33 -9.47
CA LEU A 129 -3.01 -19.27 -8.82
C LEU A 129 -4.35 -19.74 -8.24
N SER A 130 -4.58 -21.05 -8.16
CA SER A 130 -5.72 -21.60 -7.40
C SER A 130 -5.35 -21.69 -5.91
N PRO A 131 -6.24 -21.27 -4.98
CA PRO A 131 -6.00 -21.32 -3.54
C PRO A 131 -5.81 -22.74 -2.99
#